data_AF-X6J9F3-F1
#
_entry.id   AF-X6J9F3-F1
#
_cell.length_a   1.000
_cell.length_b   1.000
_cell.length_c   1.000
_cell.angle_alpha   90.00
_cell.angle_beta   90.00
_cell.angle_gamma   90.00
#
_symmetry.space_group_name_H-M   'P 1'
#
loop_
_entity.id
_entity.type
_entity.pdbx_description
1 polymer ?
#
loop_
_entity_poly.entity_id
_entity_poly.type
_entity_poly.pdbx_seq_one_letter_code
_entity_poly.pdbx_strand_id
1 'polypeptide(L)'
;MYLSHDLNNALQSTHNWISDLMWRLRWHDRERVYEALTATLHALRDSLDGDEAVYIGAQLPALLRGFYYEGWHPSRRAIARNRNSFLDRIHYGVHRDPAVDPEEVARSVIAQLADRLSAAEIEEAKAATPRVLHYLWPASDRRCLHERIHEATAGEEKRKAAPVLTSGLAASSSKV
;
A
#
# COMPACT_ATOMS: atom_id res chain seq x y z
N MET A 1 -6.27 -10.87 27.41
CA MET A 1 -6.82 -10.76 26.04
C MET A 1 -5.99 -11.69 25.17
N TYR A 2 -6.51 -12.86 24.81
CA TYR A 2 -5.78 -13.84 23.99
C TYR A 2 -5.65 -13.28 22.57
N LEU A 3 -4.51 -12.66 22.26
CA LEU A 3 -4.07 -12.49 20.88
C LEU A 3 -4.05 -13.89 20.27
N SER A 4 -4.96 -14.19 19.34
CA SER A 4 -4.81 -15.36 18.48
C SER A 4 -3.58 -15.13 17.61
N HIS A 5 -2.42 -15.48 18.16
CA HIS A 5 -1.12 -15.52 17.48
C HIS A 5 -1.15 -16.67 16.49
N ASP A 6 -1.91 -16.51 15.42
CA ASP A 6 -1.70 -17.32 14.24
C ASP A 6 -0.72 -16.56 13.35
N LEU A 7 0.55 -16.99 13.41
CA LEU A 7 1.60 -16.49 12.54
C LEU A 7 1.19 -16.57 11.06
N ASN A 8 0.38 -17.58 10.69
CA ASN A 8 -0.12 -17.72 9.33
C ASN A 8 -1.05 -16.56 8.96
N ASN A 9 -1.91 -16.11 9.87
CA ASN A 9 -2.79 -14.95 9.62
C ASN A 9 -1.98 -13.65 9.50
N ALA A 10 -0.93 -13.46 10.30
CA ALA A 10 -0.06 -12.30 10.19
C ALA A 10 0.71 -12.29 8.85
N LEU A 11 1.21 -13.45 8.45
CA LEU A 11 1.86 -13.66 7.15
C LEU A 11 0.87 -13.39 6.02
N GLN A 12 -0.30 -14.03 6.02
CA GLN A 12 -1.33 -13.88 4.98
C GLN A 12 -1.80 -12.42 4.85
N SER A 13 -2.02 -11.74 5.98
CA SER A 13 -2.42 -10.33 5.97
C SER A 13 -1.35 -9.44 5.34
N THR A 14 -0.08 -9.69 5.65
CA THR A 14 1.05 -8.98 5.03
C THR A 14 1.15 -9.31 3.53
N HIS A 15 0.90 -10.57 3.16
CA HIS A 15 0.84 -10.95 1.75
C HIS A 15 -0.25 -10.19 0.99
N ASN A 16 -1.44 -10.02 1.60
CA ASN A 16 -2.54 -9.27 1.01
C ASN A 16 -2.20 -7.79 0.85
N TRP A 17 -1.51 -7.18 1.82
CA TRP A 17 -1.03 -5.80 1.70
C TRP A 17 -0.06 -5.61 0.53
N ILE A 18 0.90 -6.52 0.36
CA ILE A 18 1.84 -6.47 -0.75
C ILE A 18 1.10 -6.67 -2.08
N SER A 19 0.18 -7.62 -2.16
CA SER A 19 -0.59 -7.88 -3.38
C SER A 19 -1.51 -6.73 -3.78
N ASP A 20 -2.14 -6.05 -2.81
CA ASP A 20 -2.92 -4.82 -3.01
C ASP A 20 -2.03 -3.71 -3.60
N LEU A 21 -0.82 -3.52 -3.05
CA LEU A 21 0.13 -2.52 -3.57
C LEU A 21 0.66 -2.88 -4.96
N MET A 22 0.94 -4.16 -5.22
CA MET A 22 1.32 -4.65 -6.56
C MET A 22 0.27 -4.27 -7.59
N TRP A 23 -1.01 -4.43 -7.26
CA TRP A 23 -2.12 -4.06 -8.16
C TRP A 23 -2.18 -2.55 -8.40
N ARG A 24 -2.04 -1.73 -7.35
CA ARG A 24 -2.05 -0.26 -7.45
C ARG A 24 -0.91 0.29 -8.31
N LEU A 25 0.30 -0.23 -8.11
CA LEU A 25 1.50 0.19 -8.85
C LEU A 25 1.64 -0.50 -10.21
N ARG A 26 0.86 -1.55 -10.47
CA ARG A 26 0.98 -2.43 -11.64
C ARG A 26 2.38 -3.06 -11.75
N TRP A 27 2.98 -3.35 -10.59
CA TRP A 27 4.29 -4.00 -10.49
C TRP A 27 4.11 -5.51 -10.32
N HIS A 28 5.05 -6.28 -10.88
CA HIS A 28 5.01 -7.75 -10.88
C HIS A 28 6.08 -8.35 -9.96
N ASP A 29 7.09 -7.56 -9.60
CA ASP A 29 8.15 -7.94 -8.68
C ASP A 29 7.69 -7.71 -7.23
N ARG A 30 7.53 -8.82 -6.50
CA ARG A 30 7.03 -8.80 -5.12
C ARG A 30 8.03 -8.22 -4.13
N GLU A 31 9.32 -8.51 -4.30
CA GLU A 31 10.38 -8.03 -3.41
C GLU A 31 10.51 -6.52 -3.52
N ARG A 32 10.53 -6.02 -4.76
CA ARG A 32 10.53 -4.59 -5.05
C ARG A 32 9.32 -3.84 -4.47
N VAL A 33 8.13 -4.44 -4.51
CA VAL A 33 6.93 -3.84 -3.88
C VAL A 33 7.04 -3.83 -2.36
N TYR A 34 7.59 -4.88 -1.76
CA TYR A 34 7.84 -4.93 -0.33
C TYR A 34 8.86 -3.87 0.12
N GLU A 35 9.93 -3.67 -0.65
CA GLU A 35 10.92 -2.59 -0.44
C GLU A 35 10.25 -1.21 -0.50
N ALA A 36 9.45 -0.96 -1.53
CA ALA A 36 8.72 0.30 -1.72
C ALA A 36 7.73 0.58 -0.58
N LEU A 37 6.98 -0.45 -0.16
CA LEU A 37 6.05 -0.37 0.97
C LEU A 37 6.79 0.01 2.26
N THR A 38 7.84 -0.74 2.59
CA THR A 38 8.60 -0.55 3.83
C THR A 38 9.30 0.80 3.85
N ALA A 39 9.94 1.20 2.75
CA ALA A 39 10.59 2.49 2.61
C ALA A 39 9.62 3.67 2.78
N THR A 40 8.43 3.57 2.20
CA THR A 40 7.39 4.60 2.33
C THR A 40 6.83 4.66 3.74
N LEU A 41 6.56 3.51 4.36
CA LEU A 41 6.09 3.45 5.73
C LEU A 41 7.11 4.01 6.72
N HIS A 42 8.41 3.73 6.53
CA HIS A 42 9.49 4.34 7.33
C HIS A 42 9.60 5.83 7.09
N ALA A 43 9.52 6.30 5.84
CA ALA A 43 9.54 7.73 5.53
C ALA A 43 8.34 8.45 6.17
N LEU A 44 7.15 7.84 6.15
CA LEU A 44 5.95 8.38 6.79
C LEU A 44 6.11 8.44 8.31
N ARG A 45 6.52 7.33 8.95
CA ARG A 45 6.83 7.25 10.39
C ARG A 45 7.78 8.34 10.83
N ASP A 46 8.87 8.53 10.09
CA ASP A 46 9.92 9.50 10.44
C ASP A 46 9.51 10.97 10.16
N SER A 47 8.34 11.18 9.54
CA SER A 47 7.71 12.49 9.28
C SER A 47 6.65 12.87 10.31
N LEU A 48 6.13 11.91 11.07
CA LEU A 48 5.06 12.08 12.05
C LEU A 48 5.61 12.39 13.44
N ASP A 49 4.76 12.93 14.32
CA ASP A 49 5.03 12.90 15.74
C ASP A 49 4.98 11.47 16.30
N GLY A 50 5.50 11.27 17.52
CA GLY A 50 5.66 9.94 18.10
C GLY A 50 4.33 9.23 18.35
N ASP A 51 3.30 9.94 18.77
CA ASP A 51 2.00 9.35 19.09
C ASP A 51 1.26 8.94 17.81
N GLU A 52 1.29 9.79 16.78
CA GLU A 52 0.70 9.49 15.48
C GLU A 52 1.46 8.35 14.77
N ALA A 53 2.79 8.34 14.83
CA ALA A 53 3.57 7.22 14.31
C ALA A 53 3.17 5.89 14.97
N VAL A 54 2.93 5.90 16.29
CA VAL A 54 2.46 4.72 17.02
C VAL A 54 1.04 4.32 16.59
N TYR A 55 0.15 5.29 16.44
CA TYR A 55 -1.22 5.09 16.00
C TYR A 55 -1.26 4.46 14.60
N ILE A 56 -0.51 4.99 13.63
CA ILE A 56 -0.39 4.44 12.27
C ILE A 56 0.15 3.00 12.32
N GLY A 57 1.20 2.74 13.11
CA GLY A 57 1.73 1.39 13.29
C GLY A 57 0.69 0.40 13.82
N ALA A 58 -0.24 0.85 14.68
CA ALA A 58 -1.32 0.01 15.23
C ALA A 58 -2.34 -0.45 14.16
N GLN A 59 -2.42 0.21 13.02
CA GLN A 59 -3.31 -0.14 11.90
C GLN A 59 -2.71 -1.18 10.95
N LEU A 60 -1.40 -1.46 11.08
CA LEU A 60 -0.69 -2.42 10.23
C LEU A 60 -0.90 -3.86 10.73
N PRO A 61 -0.91 -4.87 9.82
CA PRO A 61 -0.80 -6.28 10.20
C PRO A 61 0.39 -6.53 11.12
N ALA A 62 0.27 -7.48 12.05
CA ALA A 62 1.27 -7.70 13.10
C ALA A 62 2.71 -7.87 12.58
N LEU A 63 2.90 -8.59 11.46
CA LEU A 63 4.23 -8.78 10.86
C LEU A 63 4.73 -7.48 10.20
N LEU A 64 3.92 -6.82 9.38
CA LEU A 64 4.27 -5.53 8.78
C LEU A 64 4.53 -4.43 9.83
N ARG A 65 3.83 -4.48 10.96
CA ARG A 65 4.07 -3.62 12.13
C ARG A 65 5.47 -3.83 12.72
N GLY A 66 5.97 -5.07 12.75
CA GLY A 66 7.33 -5.36 13.16
C GLY A 66 8.35 -4.65 12.26
N PHE A 67 8.22 -4.80 10.94
CA PHE A 67 9.06 -4.09 9.96
C PHE A 67 8.90 -2.58 10.06
N TYR A 68 7.68 -2.08 10.31
CA TYR A 68 7.41 -0.66 10.48
C TYR A 68 8.21 -0.02 11.61
N TYR A 69 8.40 -0.71 12.73
CA TYR A 69 9.16 -0.19 13.87
C TYR A 69 10.66 -0.50 13.81
N GLU A 70 11.10 -1.27 12.82
CA GLU A 70 12.50 -1.62 12.64
C GLU A 70 13.37 -0.37 12.48
N GLY A 71 14.47 -0.32 13.24
CA GLY A 71 15.42 0.80 13.24
C GLY A 71 14.83 2.15 13.69
N TRP A 72 13.64 2.19 14.30
CA TRP A 72 13.04 3.45 14.74
C TRP A 72 13.71 3.99 16.01
N HIS A 73 13.98 5.30 16.01
CA HIS A 73 14.52 6.01 17.16
C HIS A 73 13.63 7.24 17.46
N PRO A 74 12.58 7.11 18.29
CA PRO A 74 11.61 8.18 18.54
C PRO A 74 12.22 9.43 19.18
N SER A 75 13.35 9.29 19.88
CA SER A 75 14.10 10.41 20.47
C SER A 75 14.89 11.22 19.43
N ARG A 76 15.04 10.73 18.19
CA ARG A 76 15.64 11.51 17.10
C ARG A 76 14.59 12.45 16.51
N ARG A 77 14.98 13.71 16.35
CA ARG A 77 14.20 14.76 15.69
C ARG A 77 13.77 14.32 14.29
N ALA A 78 12.50 14.53 13.94
CA ALA A 78 11.91 14.18 12.65
C ALA A 78 12.82 14.61 11.48
N ILE A 79 13.18 13.64 10.63
CA ILE A 79 14.21 13.79 9.60
C ILE A 79 13.63 14.43 8.34
N ALA A 80 12.38 14.09 7.99
CA ALA A 80 11.74 14.58 6.78
C ALA A 80 11.07 15.94 7.01
N ARG A 81 11.86 17.01 6.91
CA ARG A 81 11.36 18.39 7.02
C ARG A 81 10.87 18.97 5.69
N ASN A 82 11.12 18.29 4.58
CA ASN A 82 10.71 18.74 3.26
C ASN A 82 10.37 17.57 2.32
N ARG A 83 9.57 17.87 1.30
CA ARG A 83 9.09 16.91 0.28
C ARG A 83 10.22 16.08 -0.35
N ASN A 84 11.34 16.71 -0.70
CA ASN A 84 12.42 16.02 -1.41
C ASN A 84 13.08 14.97 -0.52
N SER A 85 13.36 15.29 0.75
CA SER A 85 13.93 14.33 1.70
C SER A 85 13.02 13.11 1.93
N PHE A 86 11.70 13.31 1.89
CA PHE A 86 10.72 12.23 1.99
C PHE A 86 10.77 11.32 0.75
N LEU A 87 10.68 11.90 -0.45
CA LEU A 87 10.70 11.15 -1.71
C LEU A 87 12.07 10.49 -1.96
N ASP A 88 13.17 11.13 -1.59
CA ASP A 88 14.52 10.58 -1.68
C ASP A 88 14.69 9.33 -0.81
N ARG A 89 14.05 9.28 0.37
CA ARG A 89 14.08 8.11 1.25
C ARG A 89 13.33 6.93 0.64
N ILE A 90 12.21 7.20 -0.02
CA ILE A 90 11.45 6.18 -0.77
C ILE A 90 12.29 5.68 -1.95
N HIS A 91 12.83 6.61 -2.76
CA HIS A 91 13.64 6.28 -3.92
C HIS A 91 14.89 5.49 -3.55
N TYR A 92 15.54 5.84 -2.44
CA TYR A 92 16.66 5.06 -1.89
C TYR A 92 16.26 3.64 -1.52
N GLY A 93 15.09 3.44 -0.92
CA GLY A 93 14.60 2.11 -0.53
C GLY A 93 14.31 1.18 -1.70
N VAL A 94 14.05 1.74 -2.89
CA VAL A 94 13.91 1.00 -4.16
C VAL A 94 15.17 1.11 -5.03
N HIS A 95 16.34 1.17 -4.40
CA HIS A 95 17.65 1.16 -5.06
C HIS A 95 17.87 2.30 -6.07
N ARG A 96 17.16 3.42 -5.89
CA ARG A 96 17.16 4.58 -6.80
C ARG A 96 16.90 4.19 -8.27
N ASP A 97 16.07 3.18 -8.50
CA ASP A 97 15.72 2.76 -9.85
C ASP A 97 15.12 3.95 -10.63
N PRO A 98 15.70 4.34 -11.78
CA PRO A 98 15.21 5.47 -12.59
C PRO A 98 13.81 5.22 -13.19
N ALA A 99 13.33 3.98 -13.23
CA ALA A 99 11.98 3.63 -13.68
C ALA A 99 10.92 3.79 -12.58
N VAL A 100 11.30 4.12 -11.33
CA VAL A 100 10.34 4.36 -10.24
C VAL A 100 10.12 5.85 -10.07
N ASP A 101 8.86 6.27 -10.10
CA ASP A 101 8.43 7.54 -9.53
C ASP A 101 8.17 7.36 -8.01
N PRO A 102 9.04 7.90 -7.12
CA PRO A 102 8.83 7.78 -5.68
C PRO A 102 7.56 8.48 -5.19
N GLU A 103 7.04 9.46 -5.93
CA GLU A 103 5.82 10.17 -5.57
C GLU A 103 4.56 9.35 -5.88
N GLU A 104 4.55 8.61 -6.99
CA GLU A 104 3.51 7.63 -7.30
C GLU A 104 3.47 6.53 -6.24
N VAL A 105 4.64 6.02 -5.82
CA VAL A 105 4.78 5.05 -4.74
C VAL A 105 4.22 5.61 -3.44
N ALA A 106 4.61 6.83 -3.07
CA ALA A 106 4.13 7.50 -1.86
C ALA A 106 2.60 7.60 -1.84
N ARG A 107 1.99 8.11 -2.91
CA ARG A 107 0.54 8.25 -3.03
C ARG A 107 -0.17 6.89 -2.95
N SER A 108 0.37 5.87 -3.61
CA SER A 108 -0.24 4.54 -3.63
C SER A 108 -0.25 3.88 -2.25
N VAL A 109 0.86 3.96 -1.51
CA VAL A 109 0.96 3.43 -0.14
C VAL A 109 0.09 4.24 0.83
N ILE A 110 0.09 5.57 0.75
CA ILE A 110 -0.74 6.42 1.63
C ILE A 110 -2.23 6.20 1.33
N ALA A 111 -2.63 6.07 0.07
CA ALA A 111 -4.01 5.74 -0.30
C ALA A 111 -4.41 4.34 0.19
N GLN A 112 -3.50 3.36 0.09
CA GLN A 112 -3.74 2.02 0.64
C GLN A 112 -3.93 2.05 2.16
N LEU A 113 -3.12 2.82 2.88
CA LEU A 113 -3.27 3.01 4.32
C LEU A 113 -4.61 3.69 4.64
N ALA A 114 -4.93 4.77 3.92
CA ALA A 114 -6.17 5.53 4.09
C ALA A 114 -7.43 4.69 3.85
N ASP A 115 -7.40 3.70 2.95
CA ASP A 115 -8.51 2.77 2.72
C ASP A 115 -8.86 1.92 3.98
N ARG A 116 -8.02 1.95 5.03
CA ARG A 116 -8.21 1.25 6.32
C ARG A 116 -8.50 2.20 7.48
N LEU A 117 -8.54 3.49 7.22
CA LEU A 117 -8.83 4.54 8.19
C LEU A 117 -10.22 5.11 7.94
N SER A 118 -10.88 5.58 9.00
CA SER A 118 -12.07 6.41 8.85
C SER A 118 -11.72 7.80 8.31
N ALA A 119 -12.70 8.51 7.77
CA ALA A 119 -12.50 9.87 7.27
C ALA A 119 -11.93 10.84 8.33
N ALA A 120 -12.25 10.63 9.61
CA ALA A 120 -11.71 11.45 10.69
C ALA A 120 -10.23 11.13 10.94
N GLU A 121 -9.87 9.85 10.97
CA GLU A 121 -8.48 9.38 11.15
C GLU A 121 -7.60 9.76 9.96
N ILE A 122 -8.14 9.82 8.73
CA ILE A 122 -7.42 10.34 7.56
C ILE A 122 -7.08 11.83 7.75
N GLU A 123 -8.04 12.66 8.17
CA GLU A 123 -7.77 14.09 8.39
C GLU A 123 -6.80 14.31 9.55
N GLU A 124 -6.87 13.50 10.61
CA GLU A 124 -5.94 13.55 11.75
C GLU A 124 -4.52 13.17 11.32
N ALA A 125 -4.34 12.03 10.66
CA ALA A 125 -3.05 11.59 10.17
C ALA A 125 -2.45 12.57 9.14
N LYS A 126 -3.28 13.13 8.26
CA LYS A 126 -2.89 14.20 7.35
C LYS A 126 -2.44 15.43 8.12
N ALA A 127 -3.20 15.90 9.11
CA ALA A 127 -2.86 17.06 9.92
C ALA A 127 -1.55 16.89 10.69
N ALA A 128 -1.24 15.67 11.14
CA ALA A 128 0.01 15.32 11.80
C ALA A 128 1.22 15.25 10.85
N THR A 129 1.01 15.02 9.54
CA THR A 129 2.10 15.14 8.56
C THR A 129 2.49 16.59 8.26
N PRO A 130 3.77 16.87 7.92
CA PRO A 130 4.19 18.18 7.45
C PRO A 130 3.32 18.67 6.29
N ARG A 131 2.90 19.94 6.31
CA ARG A 131 1.98 20.53 5.31
C ARG A 131 2.39 20.29 3.86
N VAL A 132 3.71 20.22 3.60
CA VAL A 132 4.26 19.94 2.27
C VAL A 132 3.91 18.54 1.74
N LEU A 133 3.45 17.61 2.58
CA LEU A 133 3.06 16.24 2.22
C LEU A 133 1.54 16.05 2.15
N HIS A 134 0.72 17.06 2.53
CA HIS A 134 -0.74 16.94 2.58
C HIS A 134 -1.37 16.56 1.24
N TYR A 135 -0.72 16.90 0.13
CA TYR A 135 -1.19 16.57 -1.22
C TYR A 135 -1.06 15.07 -1.57
N LEU A 136 -0.30 14.29 -0.78
CA LEU A 136 -0.17 12.84 -0.95
C LEU A 136 -1.35 12.07 -0.37
N TRP A 137 -2.12 12.70 0.52
CA TRP A 137 -3.29 12.10 1.16
C TRP A 137 -4.51 12.19 0.25
N PRO A 138 -5.33 11.14 0.17
CA PRO A 138 -6.60 11.19 -0.55
C PRO A 138 -7.58 12.18 0.11
N ALA A 139 -8.58 12.62 -0.65
CA ALA A 139 -9.66 13.41 -0.09
C ALA A 139 -10.52 12.54 0.85
N SER A 140 -10.89 13.09 2.01
CA SER A 140 -11.69 12.39 3.04
C SER A 140 -13.18 12.28 2.73
N ASP A 141 -13.61 12.65 1.51
CA ASP A 141 -15.03 12.62 1.14
C ASP A 141 -15.51 11.17 1.00
N ARG A 142 -16.42 10.78 1.89
CA ARG A 142 -17.02 9.44 2.00
C ARG A 142 -17.72 8.94 0.72
N ARG A 143 -17.96 9.81 -0.26
CA ARG A 143 -18.59 9.44 -1.53
C ARG A 143 -17.71 8.56 -2.42
N CYS A 144 -16.38 8.72 -2.38
CA CYS A 144 -15.47 8.00 -3.27
C CYS A 144 -15.19 6.54 -2.81
N LEU A 145 -15.25 6.27 -1.50
CA LEU A 145 -14.99 4.93 -0.95
C LEU A 145 -16.09 3.92 -1.35
N HIS A 146 -17.35 4.37 -1.40
CA HIS A 146 -18.47 3.50 -1.81
C HIS A 146 -18.40 3.17 -3.31
N GLU A 147 -18.08 4.16 -4.16
CA GLU A 147 -17.92 3.95 -5.61
C GLU A 147 -16.74 3.01 -5.94
N ARG A 148 -15.60 3.15 -5.26
CA ARG A 148 -14.42 2.30 -5.47
C ARG A 148 -14.65 0.83 -5.08
N ILE A 149 -15.46 0.56 -4.04
CA ILE A 149 -15.83 -0.80 -3.66
C ILE A 149 -16.76 -1.42 -4.71
N HIS A 150 -17.75 -0.66 -5.22
CA HIS A 150 -18.65 -1.14 -6.29
C HIS A 150 -17.94 -1.37 -7.63
N GLU A 151 -16.94 -0.55 -7.98
CA GLU A 151 -16.14 -0.77 -9.19
C GLU A 151 -15.20 -1.99 -9.07
N ALA A 152 -14.62 -2.21 -7.90
CA ALA A 152 -13.77 -3.38 -7.65
C ALA A 152 -14.57 -4.69 -7.72
N THR A 153 -15.77 -4.73 -7.12
CA THR A 153 -16.65 -5.92 -7.19
C THR A 153 -17.18 -6.16 -8.61
N ALA A 154 -17.52 -5.11 -9.36
CA ALA A 154 -17.96 -5.22 -10.76
C ALA A 154 -16.83 -5.71 -11.71
N GLY A 155 -15.57 -5.38 -11.41
CA GLY A 155 -14.40 -5.85 -12.14
C GLY A 155 -14.10 -7.34 -11.91
N GLU A 156 -14.32 -7.83 -10.69
CA GLU A 156 -14.16 -9.24 -10.29
C GLU A 156 -15.23 -10.13 -10.96
N GLU A 157 -16.48 -9.65 -11.03
CA GLU A 157 -17.61 -10.38 -11.62
C GLU A 157 -17.50 -10.49 -13.15
N LYS A 158 -17.03 -9.42 -13.82
CA LYS A 158 -16.72 -9.48 -15.27
C LYS A 158 -15.58 -10.43 -15.62
N ARG A 159 -14.59 -10.61 -14.74
CA ARG A 159 -13.48 -11.57 -14.94
C ARG A 159 -13.94 -13.02 -14.77
N LYS A 160 -14.88 -13.31 -13.88
CA LYS A 160 -15.51 -14.63 -13.75
C LYS A 160 -16.47 -14.97 -14.90
N ALA A 161 -17.02 -13.97 -15.58
CA ALA A 161 -17.97 -14.15 -16.68
C ALA A 161 -17.31 -14.34 -18.07
N ALA A 162 -15.98 -14.27 -18.19
CA ALA A 162 -15.30 -14.52 -19.46
C ALA A 162 -15.34 -16.03 -19.78
N PRO A 163 -15.91 -16.46 -20.92
CA PRO A 163 -15.98 -17.86 -21.26
C PRO A 163 -14.57 -18.36 -21.60
N VAL A 164 -14.18 -19.48 -20.97
CA VAL A 164 -13.01 -20.25 -21.38
C VAL A 164 -13.26 -20.72 -22.81
N LEU A 165 -12.54 -20.14 -23.77
CA LEU A 165 -12.54 -20.61 -25.15
C LEU A 165 -11.91 -22.00 -25.17
N THR A 166 -12.75 -23.03 -25.13
CA THR A 166 -12.36 -24.41 -25.38
C THR A 166 -12.00 -24.53 -26.86
N SER A 167 -10.71 -24.56 -27.17
CA SER A 167 -10.20 -24.86 -28.51
C SER A 167 -10.47 -26.33 -28.85
N GLY A 168 -11.63 -26.60 -29.45
CA GLY A 168 -11.95 -27.87 -30.08
C GLY A 168 -11.20 -28.02 -31.40
N LEU A 169 -10.20 -28.89 -31.43
CA LEU A 169 -9.49 -29.29 -32.64
C LEU A 169 -10.41 -30.26 -33.43
N ALA A 170 -11.12 -29.74 -34.43
CA ALA A 170 -11.94 -30.54 -35.32
C ALA A 170 -11.06 -31.23 -36.39
N ALA A 171 -11.16 -32.56 -36.42
CA ALA A 171 -10.64 -33.41 -37.49
C ALA A 171 -11.30 -33.05 -38.83
N SER A 172 -10.50 -33.02 -39.90
CA SER A 172 -11.00 -33.03 -41.27
C SER A 172 -10.32 -34.16 -42.04
N SER A 173 -11.08 -35.23 -42.24
CA SER A 173 -10.89 -36.16 -43.35
C SER A 173 -11.52 -35.55 -44.61
N SER A 174 -10.80 -35.55 -45.72
CA SER A 174 -11.43 -35.54 -47.04
C SER A 174 -10.60 -36.34 -48.05
N LYS A 175 -11.33 -37.20 -48.77
CA LYS A 175 -10.94 -38.09 -49.87
C LYS A 175 -10.18 -37.37 -50.99
N VAL A 176 -9.20 -38.06 -51.60
CA VAL A 176 -9.26 -38.63 -52.98
C VAL A 176 -8.48 -39.94 -52.97
#